data_AF-A0A355TYC9-F1
#
_entry.id   AF-A0A355TYC9-F1
#
_cell.length_a   1.000
_cell.length_b   1.000
_cell.length_c   1.000
_cell.angle_alpha   90.00
_cell.angle_beta   90.00
_cell.angle_gamma   90.00
#
_symmetry.space_group_name_H-M   'P 1'
#
loop_
_entity.id
_entity.type
_entity.pdbx_description
1 polymer ?
#
loop_
_entity_poly.entity_id
_entity_poly.type
_entity_poly.pdbx_seq_one_letter_code
_entity_poly.pdbx_strand_id
1 'polypeptide(L)'
;MRKRLSGYSKSITFSIFFSVLSSLSILSIAFFNKNDILDNALRIILPIVFWLGLIGEQLFIWRANSIRRLMERSGRFEKIKLGIGVMSFFRTKAGLIADVVLIFSFVTLPILIIFGIGENVVQYIFIFLLVLSFRLHCLLNGKNFRYEKYLAKRKVDYDV
;
A
#
# COMPACT_ATOMS: atom_id res chain seq x y z
N MET A 1 -16.16 -20.88 6.94
CA MET A 1 -15.83 -20.23 5.66
C MET A 1 -15.98 -18.70 5.70
N ARG A 2 -17.13 -18.16 6.13
CA ARG A 2 -17.36 -16.70 6.32
C ARG A 2 -16.26 -16.02 7.16
N LYS A 3 -15.79 -16.69 8.23
CA LYS A 3 -14.62 -16.26 9.04
C LYS A 3 -13.31 -16.11 8.23
N ARG A 4 -13.02 -17.03 7.29
CA ARG A 4 -11.81 -16.97 6.45
C ARG A 4 -11.88 -15.85 5.42
N LEU A 5 -13.05 -15.65 4.81
CA LEU A 5 -13.30 -14.53 3.88
C LEU A 5 -13.19 -13.17 4.58
N SER A 6 -13.76 -13.04 5.78
CA SER A 6 -13.62 -11.83 6.60
C SER A 6 -12.17 -11.60 7.01
N GLY A 7 -11.45 -12.63 7.46
CA GLY A 7 -10.03 -12.54 7.80
C GLY A 7 -9.14 -12.15 6.61
N TYR A 8 -9.48 -12.63 5.42
CA TYR A 8 -8.78 -12.28 4.18
C TYR A 8 -8.92 -10.80 3.83
N SER A 9 -10.16 -10.31 3.77
CA SER A 9 -10.46 -8.90 3.48
C SER A 9 -9.83 -7.97 4.52
N LYS A 10 -9.98 -8.30 5.81
CA LYS A 10 -9.31 -7.57 6.90
C LYS A 10 -7.80 -7.52 6.72
N SER A 11 -7.17 -8.61 6.28
CA SER A 11 -5.71 -8.63 6.05
C SER A 11 -5.30 -7.65 4.95
N ILE A 12 -6.09 -7.54 3.88
CA ILE A 12 -5.83 -6.55 2.81
C ILE A 12 -6.02 -5.13 3.35
N THR A 13 -7.10 -4.86 4.09
CA THR A 13 -7.34 -3.55 4.72
C THR A 13 -6.22 -3.15 5.69
N PHE A 14 -5.77 -4.07 6.56
CA PHE A 14 -4.66 -3.79 7.47
C PHE A 14 -3.36 -3.52 6.72
N SER A 15 -3.09 -4.24 5.64
CA SER A 15 -1.92 -3.96 4.80
C SER A 15 -1.96 -2.56 4.19
N ILE A 16 -3.12 -2.09 3.72
CA ILE A 16 -3.30 -0.70 3.26
C ILE A 16 -3.07 0.29 4.40
N PHE A 17 -3.66 0.03 5.58
CA PHE A 17 -3.49 0.89 6.76
C PHE A 17 -2.01 1.04 7.16
N PHE A 18 -1.28 -0.07 7.25
CA PHE A 18 0.16 -0.05 7.54
C PHE A 18 0.98 0.63 6.44
N SER A 19 0.51 0.57 5.19
CA SER A 19 1.12 1.31 4.09
C SER A 19 1.00 2.82 4.26
N VAL A 20 -0.20 3.29 4.58
CA VAL A 20 -0.46 4.70 4.87
C VAL A 20 0.31 5.15 6.11
N LEU A 21 0.26 4.39 7.20
CA LEU A 21 0.94 4.73 8.46
C LEU A 21 2.45 4.88 8.29
N SER A 22 3.08 3.92 7.61
CA SER A 22 4.52 3.96 7.34
C SER A 22 4.86 5.10 6.38
N SER A 23 4.08 5.35 5.33
CA SER A 23 4.37 6.49 4.45
C SER A 23 4.16 7.84 5.16
N LEU A 24 3.15 8.00 6.01
CA LEU A 24 2.90 9.24 6.76
C LEU A 24 4.08 9.63 7.65
N SER A 25 4.83 8.66 8.21
CA SER A 25 6.00 8.99 9.03
C SER A 25 7.12 9.65 8.23
N ILE A 26 7.19 9.47 6.91
CA ILE A 26 8.11 10.22 6.03
C ILE A 26 7.67 11.68 5.95
N LEU A 27 6.37 11.93 5.73
CA LEU A 27 5.84 13.28 5.59
C LEU A 27 6.03 14.09 6.88
N SER A 28 5.91 13.45 8.04
CA SER A 28 6.11 14.11 9.34
C SER A 28 7.51 14.71 9.53
N ILE A 29 8.54 14.21 8.82
CA ILE A 29 9.90 14.77 8.86
C ILE A 29 9.94 16.21 8.31
N ALA A 30 9.07 16.53 7.36
CA ALA A 30 8.98 17.85 6.74
C ALA A 30 8.63 18.97 7.73
N PHE A 31 8.02 18.62 8.87
CA PHE A 31 7.50 19.57 9.85
C PHE A 31 8.36 19.71 11.10
N PHE A 32 9.53 19.08 11.13
CA PHE A 32 10.45 19.24 12.25
C PHE A 32 10.97 20.66 12.34
N ASN A 33 10.81 21.26 13.51
CA ASN A 33 11.57 22.44 13.87
C ASN A 33 12.98 22.00 14.33
N LYS A 34 13.95 22.91 14.28
CA LYS A 34 15.35 22.54 14.60
C LYS A 34 15.68 22.64 16.10
N ASN A 35 14.77 23.18 16.92
CA ASN A 35 15.08 23.62 18.28
C ASN A 35 14.18 23.00 19.38
N ASP A 36 13.31 22.03 19.07
CA ASP A 36 12.42 21.43 20.06
C ASP A 36 12.94 20.06 20.56
N ILE A 37 12.79 19.80 21.85
CA ILE A 37 13.05 18.50 22.48
C ILE A 37 12.14 17.44 21.85
N LEU A 38 10.92 17.82 21.49
CA LEU A 38 9.97 16.95 20.78
C LEU A 38 10.51 16.52 19.41
N ASP A 39 11.17 17.41 18.67
CA ASP A 39 11.76 17.09 17.37
C ASP A 39 12.87 16.02 17.49
N ASN A 40 13.66 16.08 18.57
CA ASN A 40 14.69 15.08 18.84
C ASN A 40 14.09 13.69 19.13
N ALA A 41 13.01 13.62 19.89
CA ALA A 41 12.30 12.36 20.13
C ALA A 41 11.67 11.81 18.84
N LEU A 42 11.01 12.67 18.04
CA LEU A 42 10.36 12.28 16.79
C LEU A 42 11.36 11.80 15.73
N ARG A 43 12.58 12.33 15.69
CA ARG A 43 13.66 11.84 14.81
C ARG A 43 14.01 10.37 15.04
N ILE A 44 13.79 9.85 16.24
CA ILE A 44 14.01 8.44 16.58
C ILE A 44 12.72 7.63 16.36
N ILE A 45 11.57 8.17 16.78
CA ILE A 45 10.28 7.47 16.74
C ILE A 45 9.79 7.27 15.30
N LEU A 46 9.87 8.28 14.43
CA LEU A 46 9.32 8.20 13.08
C LEU A 46 9.97 7.12 12.20
N PRO A 47 11.31 6.93 12.19
CA PRO A 47 11.92 5.79 11.52
C PRO A 47 11.47 4.43 12.09
N ILE A 48 11.29 4.31 13.41
CA ILE A 48 10.78 3.08 14.02
C ILE A 48 9.36 2.79 13.52
N VAL A 49 8.48 3.80 13.53
CA VAL A 49 7.10 3.69 13.00
C VAL A 49 7.12 3.33 11.51
N PHE A 50 8.03 3.93 10.73
CA PHE A 50 8.21 3.61 9.31
C PHE A 50 8.48 2.11 9.10
N TRP A 51 9.49 1.57 9.81
CA TRP A 51 9.90 0.18 9.68
C TRP A 51 8.86 -0.80 10.22
N LEU A 52 8.26 -0.50 11.37
CA LEU A 52 7.17 -1.32 11.92
C LEU A 52 5.99 -1.36 10.97
N GLY A 53 5.65 -0.26 10.31
CA GLY A 53 4.58 -0.24 9.33
C GLY A 53 4.94 -1.00 8.04
N LEU A 54 6.19 -0.99 7.58
CA LEU A 54 6.63 -1.86 6.48
C LEU A 54 6.50 -3.35 6.84
N ILE A 55 6.97 -3.73 8.02
CA ILE A 55 6.87 -5.12 8.51
C ILE A 55 5.39 -5.52 8.63
N GLY A 56 4.57 -4.65 9.22
CA GLY A 56 3.13 -4.85 9.35
C GLY A 56 2.46 -5.09 8.00
N GLU A 57 2.68 -4.22 7.02
CA GLU A 57 2.17 -4.40 5.65
C GLU A 57 2.54 -5.79 5.11
N GLN A 58 3.83 -6.14 5.16
CA GLN A 58 4.33 -7.39 4.59
C GLN A 58 3.72 -8.63 5.26
N LEU A 59 3.61 -8.64 6.59
CA LEU A 59 2.98 -9.71 7.35
C LEU A 59 1.52 -9.92 6.93
N PHE A 60 0.77 -8.84 6.76
CA PHE A 60 -0.63 -8.92 6.36
C PHE A 60 -0.80 -9.34 4.89
N ILE A 61 0.10 -8.93 3.98
CA ILE A 61 0.14 -9.43 2.60
C ILE A 61 0.40 -10.94 2.58
N TRP A 62 1.36 -11.43 3.36
CA TRP A 62 1.66 -12.86 3.48
C TRP A 62 0.49 -13.65 4.05
N ARG A 63 -0.15 -13.12 5.10
CA ARG A 63 -1.35 -13.72 5.67
C ARG A 63 -2.48 -13.81 4.64
N ALA A 64 -2.74 -12.72 3.90
CA ALA A 64 -3.74 -12.71 2.83
C ALA A 64 -3.39 -13.75 1.76
N ASN A 65 -2.14 -13.81 1.31
CA ASN A 65 -1.67 -14.77 0.32
C ASN A 65 -1.81 -16.22 0.80
N SER A 66 -1.53 -16.51 2.08
CA SER A 66 -1.72 -17.84 2.68
C SER A 66 -3.19 -18.24 2.68
N ILE A 67 -4.08 -17.36 3.13
CA ILE A 67 -5.53 -17.61 3.13
C ILE A 67 -6.05 -17.83 1.69
N ARG A 68 -5.59 -17.03 0.71
CA ARG A 68 -5.91 -17.20 -0.71
C ARG A 68 -5.50 -18.59 -1.21
N ARG A 69 -4.25 -18.99 -1.00
CA ARG A 69 -3.73 -20.30 -1.43
C ARG A 69 -4.50 -21.45 -0.80
N LEU A 70 -4.92 -21.32 0.46
CA LEU A 70 -5.74 -22.32 1.14
C LEU A 70 -7.14 -22.45 0.51
N MET A 71 -7.74 -21.33 0.11
CA MET A 71 -9.03 -21.34 -0.61
C MET A 71 -8.90 -21.95 -2.00
N GLU A 72 -7.85 -21.63 -2.75
CA GLU A 72 -7.58 -22.22 -4.07
C GLU A 72 -7.36 -23.74 -3.99
N ARG A 73 -6.62 -24.22 -2.98
CA ARG A 73 -6.41 -25.66 -2.76
C ARG A 73 -7.68 -26.42 -2.38
N SER A 74 -8.66 -25.76 -1.79
CA SER A 74 -9.92 -26.40 -1.40
C SER A 74 -10.85 -26.71 -2.59
N GLY A 75 -10.46 -26.34 -3.82
CA GLY A 75 -11.21 -26.62 -5.04
C GLY A 75 -12.50 -25.80 -5.22
N ARG A 76 -12.92 -25.05 -4.20
CA ARG A 76 -14.16 -24.25 -4.24
C ARG A 76 -14.06 -22.96 -5.06
N PHE A 77 -12.85 -22.49 -5.34
CA PHE A 77 -12.62 -21.28 -6.13
C PHE A 77 -11.53 -21.57 -7.16
N GLU A 78 -11.80 -21.19 -8.41
CA GLU A 78 -10.84 -21.36 -9.50
C GLU A 78 -9.55 -20.59 -9.24
N LYS A 79 -8.45 -21.21 -9.64
CA LYS A 79 -7.12 -20.62 -9.59
C LYS A 79 -7.03 -19.55 -10.68
N ILE A 80 -7.21 -18.29 -10.31
CA ILE A 80 -7.11 -17.18 -11.26
C ILE A 80 -5.63 -16.95 -11.58
N LYS A 81 -5.22 -17.13 -12.85
CA LYS A 81 -3.88 -16.78 -13.34
C LYS A 81 -3.74 -15.26 -13.38
N LEU A 82 -3.39 -14.67 -12.25
CA LEU A 82 -3.14 -13.24 -12.09
C LEU A 82 -1.63 -12.96 -12.21
N GLY A 83 -1.26 -11.89 -12.93
CA GLY A 83 0.12 -11.40 -13.04
C GLY A 83 0.69 -10.88 -11.72
N ILE A 84 1.99 -10.66 -11.67
CA ILE A 84 2.69 -10.10 -10.49
C ILE A 84 2.26 -8.63 -10.31
N GLY A 85 1.99 -8.21 -9.07
CA GLY A 85 1.46 -6.87 -8.75
C GLY A 85 2.30 -5.72 -9.30
N VAL A 86 3.62 -5.81 -9.17
CA VAL A 86 4.61 -4.80 -9.62
C VAL A 86 4.57 -4.51 -11.13
N MET A 87 4.16 -5.48 -11.95
CA MET A 87 4.12 -5.34 -13.42
C MET A 87 2.69 -5.14 -13.93
N SER A 88 1.75 -4.81 -13.05
CA SER A 88 0.33 -4.85 -13.35
C SER A 88 -0.33 -3.48 -13.28
N PHE A 89 0.16 -2.53 -14.06
CA PHE A 89 -0.47 -1.22 -14.19
C PHE A 89 -1.93 -1.29 -14.65
N PHE A 90 -2.73 -0.37 -14.13
CA PHE A 90 -4.10 -0.05 -14.55
C PHE A 90 -5.05 -1.24 -14.52
N ARG A 91 -4.85 -2.21 -13.61
CA ARG A 91 -5.69 -3.41 -13.54
C ARG A 91 -6.96 -3.23 -12.70
N THR A 92 -6.96 -2.30 -11.77
CA THR A 92 -8.14 -1.99 -10.95
C THR A 92 -8.40 -0.49 -10.91
N LYS A 93 -9.66 -0.08 -10.69
CA LYS A 93 -10.02 1.36 -10.57
C LYS A 93 -9.26 2.04 -9.41
N ALA A 94 -9.08 1.33 -8.29
CA ALA A 94 -8.33 1.85 -7.15
C ALA A 94 -6.81 1.89 -7.46
N GLY A 95 -6.29 0.89 -8.16
CA GLY A 95 -4.90 0.86 -8.62
C GLY A 95 -4.59 1.96 -9.64
N LEU A 96 -5.51 2.30 -10.54
CA LEU A 96 -5.36 3.40 -11.50
C LEU A 96 -5.02 4.73 -10.81
N ILE A 97 -5.68 5.04 -9.69
CA ILE A 97 -5.41 6.27 -8.93
C ILE A 97 -3.97 6.24 -8.38
N ALA A 98 -3.57 5.09 -7.79
CA ALA A 98 -2.21 4.92 -7.30
C ALA A 98 -1.18 5.02 -8.43
N ASP A 99 -1.46 4.47 -9.60
CA ASP A 99 -0.56 4.48 -10.76
C ASP A 99 -0.35 5.88 -11.31
N VAL A 100 -1.41 6.69 -11.40
CA VAL A 100 -1.33 8.08 -11.83
C VAL A 100 -0.49 8.90 -10.85
N VAL A 101 -0.74 8.76 -9.55
CA VAL A 101 0.04 9.45 -8.51
C VAL A 101 1.50 8.99 -8.52
N LEU A 102 1.75 7.70 -8.75
CA LEU A 102 3.08 7.12 -8.86
C LEU A 102 3.86 7.73 -10.03
N ILE A 103 3.29 7.73 -11.23
CA ILE A 103 3.93 8.30 -12.42
C ILE A 103 4.18 9.79 -12.23
N PHE A 104 3.17 10.54 -11.75
CA PHE A 104 3.30 11.98 -11.51
C PHE A 104 4.41 12.30 -10.50
N SER A 105 4.45 11.57 -9.39
CA SER A 105 5.46 11.79 -8.35
C SER A 105 6.85 11.37 -8.79
N PHE A 106 6.96 10.28 -9.55
CA PHE A 106 8.21 9.75 -10.08
C PHE A 106 8.86 10.71 -11.09
N VAL A 107 8.07 11.40 -11.90
CA VAL A 107 8.57 12.41 -12.86
C VAL A 107 8.88 13.73 -12.17
N THR A 108 8.00 14.19 -11.27
CA THR A 108 8.14 15.52 -10.65
C THR A 108 9.25 15.59 -9.62
N LEU A 109 9.46 14.54 -8.82
CA LEU A 109 10.46 14.56 -7.75
C LEU A 109 11.90 14.79 -8.26
N PRO A 110 12.40 14.08 -9.30
CA PRO A 110 13.72 14.37 -9.87
C PRO A 110 13.86 15.80 -10.40
N ILE A 111 12.80 16.33 -11.03
CA ILE A 111 12.80 17.72 -11.54
C ILE A 111 12.98 18.69 -10.37
N LEU A 112 12.22 18.53 -9.28
CA LEU A 112 12.35 19.38 -8.09
C LEU A 112 13.75 19.30 -7.47
N ILE A 113 14.33 18.10 -7.41
CA ILE A 113 15.69 17.89 -6.86
C ILE A 113 16.74 18.56 -7.74
N ILE A 114 16.68 18.37 -9.07
CA ILE A 114 17.67 18.91 -10.02
C ILE A 114 17.65 20.44 -10.04
N PHE A 115 16.46 21.06 -10.03
CA PHE A 115 16.33 22.51 -10.07
C PHE A 115 16.34 23.17 -8.68
N GLY A 116 16.49 22.40 -7.60
CA GLY A 116 16.49 22.91 -6.22
C GLY A 116 15.17 23.59 -5.82
N ILE A 117 14.05 23.22 -6.46
CA ILE A 117 12.76 23.86 -6.25
C ILE A 117 12.06 23.22 -5.04
N GLY A 118 11.55 24.07 -4.13
CA GLY A 118 10.71 23.65 -3.01
C GLY A 118 11.50 23.03 -1.86
N GLU A 119 12.41 23.81 -1.27
CA GLU A 119 13.24 23.42 -0.13
C GLU A 119 12.48 22.57 0.90
N ASN A 120 13.00 21.35 1.11
CA ASN A 120 12.61 20.33 2.08
C ASN A 120 11.14 19.88 2.03
N VAL A 121 10.17 20.74 2.33
CA VAL A 121 8.77 20.32 2.55
C VAL A 121 8.13 19.74 1.29
N VAL A 122 8.26 20.42 0.15
CA VAL A 122 7.67 19.97 -1.12
C VAL A 122 8.30 18.66 -1.55
N GLN A 123 9.63 18.53 -1.43
CA GLN A 123 10.34 17.28 -1.74
C GLN A 123 9.87 16.12 -0.86
N TYR A 124 9.70 16.33 0.45
CA TYR A 124 9.16 15.29 1.35
C TYR A 124 7.71 14.90 1.02
N ILE A 125 6.86 15.84 0.59
CA ILE A 125 5.51 15.52 0.09
C ILE A 125 5.60 14.59 -1.12
N PHE A 126 6.47 14.89 -2.09
CA PHE A 126 6.63 14.05 -3.27
C PHE A 126 7.26 12.69 -2.96
N ILE A 127 8.19 12.60 -2.00
CA ILE A 127 8.73 11.32 -1.52
C ILE A 127 7.61 10.50 -0.86
N PHE A 128 6.81 11.12 0.01
CA PHE A 128 5.65 10.48 0.63
C PHE A 128 4.69 9.92 -0.42
N LEU A 129 4.30 10.75 -1.40
CA LEU A 129 3.40 10.36 -2.47
C LEU A 129 3.99 9.22 -3.30
N LEU A 130 5.28 9.30 -3.65
CA LEU A 130 5.98 8.27 -4.42
C LEU A 130 5.98 6.93 -3.68
N VAL A 131 6.39 6.92 -2.41
CA VAL A 131 6.46 5.69 -1.61
C VAL A 131 5.07 5.09 -1.39
N LEU A 132 4.09 5.91 -1.02
CA LEU A 132 2.72 5.44 -0.77
C LEU A 132 2.09 4.89 -2.06
N SER A 133 2.17 5.64 -3.15
CA SER A 133 1.58 5.25 -4.44
C SER A 133 2.25 4.00 -5.02
N PHE A 134 3.56 3.83 -4.88
CA PHE A 134 4.25 2.61 -5.29
C PHE A 134 3.74 1.37 -4.53
N ARG A 135 3.57 1.49 -3.21
CA ARG A 135 3.03 0.40 -2.37
C ARG A 135 1.58 0.09 -2.73
N LEU A 136 0.75 1.12 -2.88
CA LEU A 136 -0.63 0.97 -3.28
C LEU A 136 -0.78 0.41 -4.71
N HIS A 137 0.10 0.77 -5.65
CA HIS A 137 0.19 0.14 -6.97
C HIS A 137 0.37 -1.38 -6.81
N CYS A 138 1.37 -1.80 -6.04
CA CYS A 138 1.68 -3.21 -5.85
C CYS A 138 0.52 -3.98 -5.17
N LEU A 139 -0.15 -3.35 -4.20
CA LEU A 139 -1.21 -3.96 -3.41
C LEU A 139 -2.55 -4.01 -4.17
N LEU A 140 -3.00 -2.87 -4.70
CA LEU A 140 -4.31 -2.69 -5.34
C LEU A 140 -4.37 -3.26 -6.75
N ASN A 141 -3.25 -3.33 -7.47
CA ASN A 141 -3.18 -4.08 -8.72
C ASN A 141 -2.77 -5.55 -8.53
N GLY A 142 -2.28 -5.88 -7.32
CA GLY A 142 -1.80 -7.22 -6.97
C GLY A 142 -2.86 -8.32 -6.99
N LYS A 143 -2.36 -9.56 -6.98
CA LYS A 143 -3.21 -10.77 -7.05
C LYS A 143 -4.23 -10.83 -5.90
N ASN A 144 -3.84 -10.42 -4.70
CA ASN A 144 -4.70 -10.52 -3.52
C ASN A 144 -5.92 -9.57 -3.63
N PHE A 145 -5.70 -8.30 -3.94
CA PHE A 145 -6.82 -7.35 -4.07
C PHE A 145 -7.78 -7.72 -5.22
N ARG A 146 -7.23 -8.17 -6.36
CA ARG A 146 -8.04 -8.66 -7.48
C ARG A 146 -8.87 -9.89 -7.11
N TYR A 147 -8.29 -10.82 -6.34
CA TYR A 147 -8.99 -11.99 -5.85
C TYR A 147 -10.09 -11.63 -4.84
N GLU A 148 -9.86 -10.63 -3.98
CA GLU A 148 -10.89 -10.08 -3.09
C GLU A 148 -12.09 -9.52 -3.87
N LYS A 149 -11.84 -8.70 -4.91
CA LYS A 149 -12.91 -8.15 -5.75
C LYS A 149 -13.69 -9.24 -6.48
N TYR A 150 -13.00 -10.28 -6.95
CA TYR A 150 -13.64 -11.45 -7.55
C TYR A 150 -14.56 -12.18 -6.56
N LEU A 151 -14.09 -12.42 -5.33
CA LEU A 151 -14.90 -13.05 -4.28
C LEU A 151 -16.09 -12.19 -3.88
N ALA A 152 -15.93 -10.87 -3.83
CA ALA A 152 -17.02 -9.95 -3.53
C ALA A 152 -18.11 -10.00 -4.60
N LYS A 153 -17.74 -10.06 -5.88
CA LYS A 153 -18.69 -10.20 -7.00
C LYS A 153 -19.45 -11.53 -6.93
N ARG A 154 -18.74 -12.65 -6.73
CA ARG A 154 -19.37 -13.98 -6.58
C ARG A 154 -20.37 -14.04 -5.43
N LYS A 155 -20.10 -13.40 -4.28
CA LYS A 155 -21.06 -13.39 -3.17
C LYS A 155 -22.39 -12.76 -3.57
N VAL A 156 -22.35 -11.67 -4.32
CA VAL A 156 -23.57 -11.00 -4.82
C VAL A 156 -24.35 -11.94 -5.75
N ASP A 157 -23.66 -12.71 -6.59
CA ASP A 157 -24.30 -13.63 -7.54
C ASP A 157 -24.91 -14.91 -6.90
N TYR A 158 -24.59 -15.24 -5.63
CA TYR A 158 -25.15 -16.42 -4.92
C TYR A 158 -26.14 -16.07 -3.80
N ASP A 159 -26.27 -14.77 -3.47
CA ASP A 159 -27.24 -14.26 -2.49
C ASP A 159 -28.51 -13.69 -3.21
N VAL A 160 -28.66 -13.96 -4.51
CA VAL A 160 -29.85 -13.70 -5.37
C VAL A 160 -30.36 -15.03 -5.89
#